data_AF-A0A517WBJ7-F1
#
_entry.id   AF-A0A517WBJ7-F1
#
_cell.length_a   1.000
_cell.length_b   1.000
_cell.length_c   1.000
_cell.angle_alpha   90.00
_cell.angle_beta   90.00
_cell.angle_gamma   90.00
#
_symmetry.space_group_name_H-M   'P 1'
#
loop_
_entity.id
_entity.type
_entity.pdbx_description
1 polymer ?
#
loop_
_entity_poly.entity_id
_entity_poly.type
_entity_poly.pdbx_seq_one_letter_code
_entity_poly.pdbx_strand_id
1 'polypeptide(L)'
;MLRPVFLSLLLFPVVLTGCSSSDSGVEIGKPSVLAEKPALSIEDWKAMTDITEKYDGATLERLRSDNPELESDKAWAKFEKEVIGPSLVKDRPIKEQI
;
A
#
# COMPACT_ATOMS: atom_id res chain seq x y z
N MET A 1 -30.29 -23.01 -24.44
CA MET A 1 -30.30 -24.42 -23.99
C MET A 1 -28.89 -24.71 -23.49
N LEU A 2 -28.48 -24.49 -22.24
CA LEU A 2 -28.97 -24.89 -20.91
C LEU A 2 -28.90 -26.41 -20.66
N ARG A 3 -27.75 -26.80 -20.06
CA ARG A 3 -27.54 -27.86 -19.04
C ARG A 3 -27.67 -29.32 -19.53
N PRO A 4 -27.29 -30.36 -18.73
CA PRO A 4 -26.36 -30.47 -17.57
C PRO A 4 -25.56 -31.80 -17.57
N VAL A 5 -24.92 -32.11 -16.44
CA VAL A 5 -24.69 -33.46 -15.85
C VAL A 5 -23.26 -34.01 -15.92
N PHE A 6 -22.47 -33.60 -14.92
CA PHE A 6 -21.60 -34.49 -14.15
C PHE A 6 -21.52 -33.86 -12.74
N LEU A 7 -22.59 -33.84 -11.92
CA LEU A 7 -22.99 -34.95 -11.04
C LEU A 7 -21.84 -35.89 -10.65
N SER A 8 -20.99 -35.41 -9.77
CA SER A 8 -20.55 -36.22 -8.63
C SER A 8 -20.63 -35.36 -7.37
N LEU A 9 -21.82 -35.45 -6.79
CA LEU A 9 -22.16 -35.01 -5.44
C LEU A 9 -21.18 -35.59 -4.41
N LEU A 10 -20.81 -34.73 -3.46
CA LEU A 10 -20.88 -34.92 -2.01
C LEU A 10 -20.20 -36.17 -1.41
N LEU A 11 -19.30 -35.97 -0.43
CA LEU A 11 -19.58 -36.28 0.99
C LEU A 11 -18.34 -36.03 1.88
N PHE A 12 -18.56 -35.22 2.92
CA PHE A 12 -17.80 -35.00 4.17
C PHE A 12 -17.23 -36.29 4.81
N PRO A 13 -16.17 -36.25 5.66
CA PRO A 13 -16.24 -35.57 6.95
C PRO A 13 -14.98 -34.90 7.54
N VAL A 14 -15.27 -33.85 8.30
CA VAL A 14 -14.52 -33.31 9.43
C VAL A 14 -14.18 -34.44 10.42
N VAL A 15 -12.95 -34.49 10.96
CA VAL A 15 -12.52 -34.23 12.37
C VAL A 15 -11.36 -35.16 12.83
N LEU A 16 -10.39 -34.55 13.54
CA LEU A 16 -9.55 -35.11 14.64
C LEU A 16 -8.48 -36.17 14.25
N THR A 17 -7.26 -36.29 14.80
CA THR A 17 -6.46 -35.62 15.84
C THR A 17 -5.12 -36.38 15.92
N GLY A 18 -4.03 -35.69 16.30
CA GLY A 18 -2.87 -36.28 17.02
C GLY A 18 -1.57 -36.33 16.21
N CYS A 19 -0.60 -35.42 16.39
CA CYS A 19 0.35 -35.22 17.51
C CYS A 19 1.56 -36.20 17.46
N SER A 20 2.76 -35.67 17.15
CA SER A 20 4.02 -36.17 17.75
C SER A 20 5.15 -35.15 17.57
N SER A 21 5.77 -34.81 18.69
CA SER A 21 6.85 -33.86 18.91
C SER A 21 8.16 -34.20 18.17
N SER A 22 8.96 -33.18 17.83
CA SER A 22 10.18 -32.82 18.58
C SER A 22 11.05 -31.81 17.82
N ASP A 23 11.11 -30.62 18.42
CA ASP A 23 12.29 -29.75 18.59
C ASP A 23 13.38 -29.69 17.51
N SER A 24 13.38 -28.61 16.75
CA SER A 24 14.62 -27.89 16.46
C SER A 24 14.33 -26.40 16.51
N GLY A 25 14.74 -25.78 17.62
CA GLY A 25 14.58 -24.36 17.89
C GLY A 25 15.09 -23.48 16.76
N VAL A 26 14.14 -22.83 16.10
CA VAL A 26 14.35 -21.50 15.54
C VAL A 26 13.26 -20.66 16.17
N GLU A 27 13.64 -19.85 17.16
CA GLU A 27 12.85 -18.70 17.59
C GLU A 27 12.74 -17.76 16.39
N ILE A 28 11.80 -18.05 15.48
CA ILE A 28 11.25 -17.09 14.52
C ILE A 28 10.37 -16.17 15.36
N GLY A 29 11.05 -15.39 16.20
CA GLY A 29 10.46 -14.45 17.12
C GLY A 29 9.78 -13.37 16.31
N LYS A 30 8.45 -13.43 16.29
CA LYS A 30 7.53 -12.45 15.73
C LYS A 30 7.67 -12.27 14.21
N PRO A 31 6.58 -12.39 13.41
CA PRO A 31 6.53 -11.58 12.22
C PRO A 31 6.70 -10.15 12.74
N SER A 32 7.83 -9.53 12.42
CA SER A 32 7.98 -8.09 12.57
C SER A 32 6.74 -7.53 11.91
N VAL A 33 5.82 -7.02 12.73
CA VAL A 33 4.67 -6.25 12.29
C VAL A 33 5.30 -5.26 11.32
N LEU A 34 5.09 -5.49 10.03
CA LEU A 34 5.32 -4.46 9.03
C LEU A 34 4.41 -3.38 9.56
N ALA A 35 4.99 -2.38 10.21
CA ALA A 35 4.23 -1.27 10.75
C ALA A 35 3.52 -0.71 9.53
N GLU A 36 2.23 -1.01 9.39
CA GLU A 36 1.40 -0.48 8.32
C GLU A 36 1.59 1.02 8.43
N LYS A 37 2.32 1.57 7.46
CA LYS A 37 2.55 3.01 7.40
C LYS A 37 1.13 3.60 7.38
N PRO A 38 0.80 4.50 8.31
CA PRO A 38 -0.57 5.01 8.42
C PRO A 38 -1.02 5.55 7.06
N ALA A 39 -2.29 5.32 6.73
CA ALA A 39 -2.88 5.79 5.49
C ALA A 39 -2.58 7.28 5.31
N LEU A 40 -2.04 7.64 4.15
CA LEU A 40 -1.58 8.98 3.88
C LEU A 40 -2.65 9.77 3.13
N SER A 41 -3.30 10.70 3.82
CA SER A 41 -4.21 11.65 3.19
C SER A 41 -3.45 12.77 2.47
N ILE A 42 -4.12 13.45 1.53
CA ILE A 42 -3.55 14.63 0.83
C ILE A 42 -3.23 15.75 1.82
N GLU A 43 -4.03 15.92 2.86
CA GLU A 43 -3.86 16.95 3.88
C GLU A 43 -2.67 16.64 4.79
N ASP A 44 -2.49 15.38 5.21
CA ASP A 44 -1.30 14.95 5.95
C ASP A 44 -0.03 15.08 5.10
N TRP A 45 -0.11 14.73 3.82
CA TRP A 45 1.01 14.93 2.88
C TRP A 45 1.38 16.40 2.72
N LYS A 46 0.41 17.31 2.63
CA LYS A 46 0.66 18.76 2.58
C LYS A 46 1.30 19.28 3.87
N ALA A 47 0.91 18.71 5.01
CA ALA A 47 1.43 19.07 6.33
C ALA A 47 2.85 18.52 6.62
N MET A 48 3.37 17.62 5.79
CA MET A 48 4.74 17.12 5.95
C MET A 48 5.77 18.25 5.88
N THR A 49 6.64 18.29 6.89
CA THR A 49 7.72 19.27 7.01
C THR A 49 9.02 18.79 6.38
N ASP A 50 9.24 17.47 6.32
CA ASP A 50 10.39 16.89 5.62
C ASP A 50 10.13 16.88 4.11
N ILE A 51 10.73 17.84 3.41
CA ILE A 51 10.62 17.99 1.95
C ILE A 51 11.28 16.83 1.19
N THR A 52 12.23 16.11 1.78
CA THR A 52 12.82 14.93 1.12
C THR A 52 11.86 13.76 1.17
N GLU A 53 11.27 13.50 2.34
CA GLU A 53 10.29 12.42 2.51
C GLU A 53 8.96 12.72 1.81
N LYS A 54 8.50 13.98 1.85
CA LYS A 54 7.24 14.43 1.22
C LYS A 54 7.18 14.16 -0.28
N TYR A 55 8.30 14.34 -0.97
CA TYR A 55 8.40 14.15 -2.42
C TYR A 55 9.11 12.84 -2.79
N ASP A 56 9.33 11.95 -1.83
CA ASP A 56 9.89 10.63 -2.09
C ASP A 56 8.91 9.77 -2.89
N GLY A 57 9.45 8.93 -3.77
CA GLY A 57 8.65 8.05 -4.63
C GLY A 57 7.76 7.11 -3.81
N ALA A 58 8.24 6.56 -2.70
CA ALA A 58 7.44 5.66 -1.88
C ALA A 58 6.31 6.42 -1.16
N THR A 59 6.54 7.66 -0.77
CA THR A 59 5.51 8.52 -0.15
C THR A 59 4.42 8.89 -1.15
N LEU A 60 4.79 9.24 -2.38
CA LEU A 60 3.84 9.60 -3.43
C LEU A 60 3.04 8.38 -3.93
N GLU A 61 3.66 7.21 -4.05
CA GLU A 61 2.95 5.97 -4.37
C GLU A 61 1.99 5.53 -3.26
N ARG A 62 2.37 5.73 -1.98
CA ARG A 62 1.45 5.54 -0.85
C ARG A 62 0.28 6.51 -0.93
N LEU A 63 0.54 7.79 -1.16
CA LEU A 63 -0.51 8.81 -1.35
C LEU A 63 -1.46 8.41 -2.48
N ARG A 64 -0.93 7.90 -3.59
CA ARG A 64 -1.73 7.44 -4.72
C ARG A 64 -2.58 6.22 -4.38
N SER A 65 -2.02 5.25 -3.66
CA SER A 65 -2.69 3.99 -3.29
C SER A 65 -3.78 4.20 -2.24
N ASP A 66 -3.57 5.14 -1.32
CA ASP A 66 -4.49 5.41 -0.21
C ASP A 66 -5.67 6.32 -0.61
N ASN A 67 -5.59 6.99 -1.77
CA ASN A 67 -6.61 7.93 -2.25
C ASN A 67 -7.22 7.43 -3.58
N PRO A 68 -8.45 6.87 -3.59
CA PRO A 68 -9.05 6.27 -4.79
C PRO A 68 -9.27 7.28 -5.92
N GLU A 69 -9.34 8.57 -5.62
CA GLU A 69 -9.43 9.64 -6.62
C GLU A 69 -8.14 9.82 -7.44
N LEU A 70 -7.01 9.32 -6.93
CA LEU A 70 -5.68 9.41 -7.54
C LEU A 70 -5.22 8.11 -8.20
N GLU A 71 -5.98 7.01 -8.04
CA GLU A 71 -5.63 5.68 -8.57
C GLU A 71 -5.47 5.70 -10.11
N SER A 72 -6.35 6.43 -10.81
CA SER A 72 -6.28 6.58 -12.26
C SER A 72 -5.04 7.38 -12.70
N ASP A 73 -4.28 6.86 -13.67
CA ASP A 73 -3.11 7.54 -14.24
C ASP A 73 -3.41 8.98 -14.69
N LYS A 74 -4.59 9.21 -15.25
CA LYS A 74 -5.02 10.55 -15.69
C LYS A 74 -5.25 11.50 -14.51
N ALA A 75 -5.84 11.00 -13.44
CA ALA A 75 -6.08 11.78 -12.24
C ALA A 75 -4.78 12.06 -11.50
N TRP A 76 -3.89 11.06 -11.43
CA TRP A 76 -2.54 11.21 -10.88
C TRP A 76 -1.72 12.28 -11.62
N ALA A 77 -1.65 12.19 -12.96
CA ALA A 77 -0.92 13.18 -13.76
C ALA A 77 -1.47 14.60 -13.60
N LYS A 78 -2.79 14.75 -13.43
CA LYS A 78 -3.42 16.03 -13.13
C LYS A 78 -3.03 16.54 -11.74
N PHE A 79 -3.07 15.67 -10.74
CA PHE A 79 -2.66 15.99 -9.38
C PHE A 79 -1.19 16.38 -9.29
N GLU A 80 -0.30 15.67 -9.98
CA GLU A 80 1.11 16.01 -10.09
C GLU A 80 1.30 17.42 -10.64
N LYS A 81 0.60 17.77 -11.72
CA LYS A 81 0.72 19.07 -12.37
C LYS A 81 0.10 20.22 -11.57
N GLU A 82 -1.06 20.00 -10.95
CA GLU A 82 -1.84 21.06 -10.31
C GLU A 82 -1.51 21.23 -8.82
N VAL A 83 -1.03 20.18 -8.16
CA VAL A 83 -0.79 20.16 -6.71
C VAL A 83 0.67 19.94 -6.38
N ILE A 84 1.27 18.84 -6.84
CA ILE A 84 2.64 18.47 -6.46
C ILE A 84 3.65 19.47 -7.03
N GLY A 85 3.60 19.76 -8.32
CA GLY A 85 4.51 20.68 -9.01
C GLY A 85 4.54 22.08 -8.39
N PRO A 86 3.39 22.78 -8.24
CA PRO A 86 3.35 24.09 -7.61
C PRO A 86 3.79 24.07 -6.15
N SER A 87 3.51 23.00 -5.41
CA SER A 87 3.99 22.85 -4.02
C SER A 87 5.50 22.62 -3.99
N LEU A 88 6.05 21.82 -4.90
CA LEU A 88 7.48 21.53 -4.99
C LEU A 88 8.28 22.79 -5.31
N VAL A 89 7.79 23.64 -6.20
CA VAL A 89 8.44 24.93 -6.53
C VAL A 89 8.45 25.87 -5.31
N LYS A 90 7.38 25.85 -4.50
CA LYS A 90 7.32 26.65 -3.25
C LYS A 90 8.27 26.10 -2.19
N ASP A 91 8.34 24.77 -2.05
CA ASP A 91 9.11 24.09 -1.01
C ASP A 91 10.61 24.01 -1.36
N ARG A 92 10.94 23.95 -2.65
CA ARG A 92 12.31 24.00 -3.20
C ARG A 92 12.43 25.16 -4.19
N PRO A 93 12.55 26.41 -3.69
CA PRO A 93 12.84 27.53 -4.57
C PRO A 93 14.18 27.25 -5.26
N ILE A 94 14.17 27.24 -6.60
CA ILE A 94 15.38 27.18 -7.40
C ILE A 94 16.12 28.49 -7.14
N LYS A 95 17.01 28.49 -6.15
CA LYS A 95 17.99 29.56 -6.01
C LYS A 95 18.95 29.37 -7.17
N GLU A 96 18.81 30.18 -8.21
CA GLU A 96 19.90 30.40 -9.15
C GLU A 96 21.11 30.78 -8.28
N GLN A 97 22.12 29.91 -8.27
CA GLN A 97 23.41 30.27 -7.70
C GLN A 97 24.05 31.23 -8.70
N ILE A 98 23.76 32.52 -8.53
CA ILE A 98 24.45 33.62 -9.22
C ILE A 98 25.65 34.03 -8.37
#